data_AF-A0A522C1M1-F1
#
_entry.id   AF-A0A522C1M1-F1
#
_cell.length_a   1.000
_cell.length_b   1.000
_cell.length_c   1.000
_cell.angle_alpha   90.00
_cell.angle_beta   90.00
_cell.angle_gamma   90.00
#
_symmetry.space_group_name_H-M   'P 1'
#
loop_
_entity.id
_entity.type
_entity.pdbx_description
1 polymer ?
#
loop_
_entity_poly.entity_id
_entity_poly.type
_entity_poly.pdbx_seq_one_letter_code
_entity_poly.pdbx_strand_id
1 'polypeptide(L)' 'MRCPFCRHPDSRVVDSRETSEGDAIRRRRSCPECGRRFTTVEE' A
#
# COMPACT_ATOMS: atom_id res chain seq x y z
N MET A 1 5.42 4.04 4.39
CA MET A 1 5.78 2.78 3.70
C MET A 1 6.57 3.14 2.46
N ARG A 2 7.82 2.66 2.38
CA ARG A 2 8.74 3.00 1.31
C ARG A 2 8.24 2.46 -0.03
N CYS A 3 8.22 3.29 -1.07
CA CYS A 3 7.82 2.87 -2.42
C CYS A 3 8.80 1.80 -2.95
N PRO A 4 8.32 0.62 -3.39
CA PRO A 4 9.19 -0.43 -3.91
C PRO A 4 9.83 -0.08 -5.26
N PHE A 5 9.34 0.94 -5.96
CA PHE A 5 9.81 1.32 -7.30
C PHE A 5 10.86 2.42 -7.27
N CYS A 6 10.56 3.56 -6.65
CA CYS A 6 11.48 4.71 -6.60
C CYS A 6 12.16 4.89 -5.23
N ARG A 7 11.86 4.03 -4.25
CA ARG A 7 12.39 4.09 -2.87
C ARG A 7 12.02 5.34 -2.08
N HIS A 8 11.06 6.14 -2.55
CA HIS A 8 10.52 7.28 -1.79
C HIS A 8 9.98 6.80 -0.42
N PRO A 9 10.30 7.49 0.70
CA PRO A 9 9.94 7.04 2.05
C PRO A 9 8.42 7.04 2.30
N ASP A 10 7.69 7.94 1.64
CA ASP A 10 6.24 8.06 1.78
C ASP A 10 5.45 7.41 0.63
N SER A 11 4.25 6.98 1.01
CA SER A 11 3.20 6.50 0.11
C SER A 11 1.84 6.78 0.74
N ARG A 12 0.85 7.05 -0.10
CA ARG A 12 -0.52 7.38 0.30
C ARG A 12 -1.42 6.15 0.17
N VAL A 13 -2.18 5.82 1.20
CA VAL A 13 -3.22 4.78 1.11
C VAL A 13 -4.37 5.31 0.24
N VAL A 14 -4.77 4.52 -0.75
CA VAL A 14 -5.85 4.85 -1.69
C VAL A 14 -7.05 3.91 -1.59
N ASP A 15 -6.85 2.67 -1.13
CA ASP A 15 -7.92 1.69 -0.93
C ASP A 15 -7.50 0.73 0.19
N SER A 16 -8.43 0.31 1.03
CA SER A 16 -8.20 -0.66 2.10
C SER A 16 -9.27 -1.73 2.01
N ARG A 17 -8.87 -3.00 1.98
CA ARG A 17 -9.77 -4.14 1.97
C ARG A 17 -9.37 -5.10 3.07
N GLU A 18 -10.35 -5.51 3.84
CA GLU A 18 -10.23 -6.56 4.84
C GLU A 18 -10.41 -7.90 4.13
N THR A 19 -9.59 -8.90 4.47
CA THR A 19 -9.83 -10.27 4.00
C THR A 19 -10.99 -10.87 4.79
N SER A 20 -11.81 -11.70 4.15
CA SER A 20 -13.05 -12.25 4.73
C SER A 20 -12.84 -13.11 5.98
N GLU A 21 -11.61 -13.52 6.27
CA GLU A 21 -11.24 -14.27 7.47
C GLU A 21 -10.75 -13.38 8.62
N GLY A 22 -10.79 -12.05 8.48
CA GLY A 22 -10.40 -11.09 9.52
C GLY A 22 -8.90 -11.04 9.83
N ASP A 23 -8.11 -11.92 9.22
CA ASP A 23 -6.70 -12.14 9.55
C ASP A 23 -5.74 -11.16 8.87
N ALA A 24 -6.16 -10.45 7.83
CA ALA A 24 -5.26 -9.55 7.11
C ALA A 24 -5.96 -8.34 6.48
N ILE A 25 -5.27 -7.20 6.52
CA ILE A 25 -5.71 -5.97 5.86
C ILE A 25 -4.82 -5.72 4.64
N ARG A 26 -5.42 -5.77 3.45
CA ARG A 26 -4.77 -5.40 2.19
C ARG A 26 -4.99 -3.92 1.92
N ARG A 27 -3.93 -3.13 2.00
CA ARG A 27 -3.94 -1.69 1.68
C ARG A 27 -3.30 -1.43 0.33
N ARG A 28 -4.05 -0.87 -0.62
CA ARG A 28 -3.51 -0.31 -1.86
C ARG A 28 -2.94 1.06 -1.57
N ARG A 29 -1.66 1.26 -1.87
CA ARG A 29 -0.92 2.51 -1.71
C ARG A 29 -0.51 3.08 -3.06
N SER A 30 -0.35 4.40 -3.14
CA SER A 30 0.14 5.14 -4.29
C SER A 30 1.34 5.99 -3.89
N CYS A 31 2.38 5.99 -4.70
CA CYS A 31 3.55 6.84 -4.50
C CYS A 31 3.27 8.25 -5.06
N PRO A 32 3.48 9.32 -4.26
CA PRO A 32 3.34 10.70 -4.76
C PRO A 32 4.47 11.08 -5.74
N GLU A 33 5.64 10.49 -5.60
CA GLU A 33 6.84 10.82 -6.39
C GLU A 33 6.79 10.23 -7.81
N CYS A 34 6.57 8.90 -7.92
CA CYS A 34 6.59 8.21 -9.21
C CYS A 34 5.20 7.83 -9.74
N GLY A 35 4.12 8.15 -9.01
CA GLY A 35 2.74 7.85 -9.39
C GLY A 35 2.36 6.35 -9.37
N ARG A 36 3.30 5.45 -9.05
CA ARG A 36 3.05 4.00 -9.06
C ARG A 36 2.22 3.54 -7.88
N ARG A 37 1.36 2.54 -8.12
CA ARG A 37 0.48 1.92 -7.13
C ARG A 37 0.99 0.53 -6.76
N PHE A 38 0.91 0.18 -5.48
CA PHE A 38 1.31 -1.12 -4.94
C PHE A 38 0.39 -1.52 -3.79
N THR A 39 0.36 -2.80 -3.43
CA THR A 39 -0.47 -3.32 -2.34
C THR A 39 0.43 -3.78 -1.21
N THR A 40 0.04 -3.47 0.03
CA THR A 40 0.70 -3.93 1.24
C THR A 40 -0.27 -4.81 2.02
N VAL A 41 0.22 -5.91 2.57
CA VAL A 41 -0.52 -6.74 3.52
C VAL A 41 -0.01 -6.36 4.90
N GLU A 42 -0.92 -5.97 5.79
CA GLU A 42 -0.63 -5.81 7.21
C GLU A 42 -1.41 -6.91 7.96
N GLU A 43 -0.70 -7.64 8.81
CA GLU A 43 -1.18 -8.66 9.75
C GLU A 43 -1.36 -8.03 11.14
#